data_AF-A0A8T0F4Z5-F1
#
_entry.id   AF-A0A8T0F4Z5-F1
#
_cell.length_a   1.000
_cell.length_b   1.000
_cell.length_c   1.000
_cell.angle_alpha   90.00
_cell.angle_beta   90.00
_cell.angle_gamma   90.00
#
_symmetry.space_group_name_H-M   'P 1'
#
loop_
_entity.id
_entity.type
_entity.pdbx_description
1 polymer ?
#
loop_
_entity_poly.entity_id
_entity_poly.type
_entity_poly.pdbx_seq_one_letter_code
_entity_poly.pdbx_strand_id
1 'polypeptide(L)'
;MFENEAGGRVIRYNIHSGETEILAKGLHFPNGVQLSNDGSFLLVCEIMNRRILRLFIKGEKKGKIEIFADALPAEPDNIRKSSGGGYWVGFTSARNSTNPLLPDRLSLYPNLKRFYGRIHTFFCSLLVKLSEIIDNCSFRSVAYKLNRGDYILSMFPRHGIVIEFSENGQILRSFHSPDGRISDLSEVQEHEGYLYLGSFVNRYLGRLRL
;
A
#
# COMPACT_ATOMS: atom_id res chain seq x y z
N MET A 1 8.21 4.51 -3.26
CA MET A 1 7.73 3.87 -4.51
C MET A 1 8.88 3.48 -5.47
N PHE A 2 9.88 4.35 -5.71
CA PHE A 2 11.01 3.98 -6.59
C PHE A 2 12.08 3.12 -5.93
N GLU A 3 12.22 3.21 -4.62
CA GLU A 3 13.16 2.42 -3.82
C GLU A 3 12.40 1.28 -3.14
N ASN A 4 12.65 0.05 -3.60
CA ASN A 4 12.06 -1.17 -3.03
C ASN A 4 12.95 -1.71 -1.90
N GLU A 5 13.20 -0.87 -0.89
CA GLU A 5 14.04 -1.24 0.25
C GLU A 5 13.27 -2.06 1.29
N ALA A 6 13.92 -3.08 1.84
CA ALA A 6 13.38 -4.00 2.83
C ALA A 6 13.52 -3.45 4.27
N GLY A 7 13.06 -2.23 4.53
CA GLY A 7 13.19 -1.56 5.85
C GLY A 7 12.00 -1.78 6.81
N GLY A 8 10.89 -2.33 6.31
CA GLY A 8 9.63 -2.45 7.05
C GLY A 8 9.64 -3.51 8.15
N ARG A 9 8.79 -3.30 9.16
CA ARG A 9 8.67 -4.14 10.36
C ARG A 9 7.22 -4.31 10.78
N VAL A 10 6.91 -5.45 11.42
CA VAL A 10 5.68 -5.65 12.21
C VAL A 10 6.07 -5.65 13.67
N ILE A 11 5.37 -4.85 14.46
CA ILE A 11 5.70 -4.59 15.86
C ILE A 11 4.50 -4.91 16.73
N ARG A 12 4.73 -5.64 17.82
CA ARG A 12 3.76 -5.84 18.90
C ARG A 12 4.10 -4.89 20.04
N TYR A 13 3.09 -4.19 20.53
CA TYR A 13 3.20 -3.34 21.71
C TYR A 13 2.30 -3.91 22.82
N ASN A 14 2.87 -4.12 24.01
CA ASN A 14 2.11 -4.49 25.19
C ASN A 14 1.75 -3.22 25.96
N ILE A 15 0.45 -2.87 26.00
CA ILE A 15 -0.03 -1.67 26.66
C ILE A 15 0.12 -1.69 28.19
N HIS A 16 0.28 -2.87 28.80
CA HIS A 16 0.41 -3.02 30.25
C HIS A 16 1.86 -2.94 30.71
N SER A 17 2.78 -3.61 30.01
CA SER A 17 4.21 -3.58 30.36
C SER A 17 4.98 -2.43 29.68
N GLY A 18 4.41 -1.81 28.64
CA GLY A 18 5.09 -0.83 27.79
C GLY A 18 6.14 -1.43 26.86
N GLU A 19 6.28 -2.76 26.84
CA GLU A 19 7.29 -3.44 26.04
C GLU A 19 6.90 -3.52 24.56
N THR A 20 7.93 -3.46 23.72
CA THR A 20 7.79 -3.53 22.27
C THR A 20 8.60 -4.70 21.73
N GLU A 21 7.99 -5.53 20.89
CA GLU A 21 8.62 -6.69 20.25
C GLU A 21 8.50 -6.58 18.73
N ILE A 22 9.60 -6.79 18.02
CA ILE A 22 9.60 -6.89 16.56
C ILE A 22 9.22 -8.33 16.18
N LEU A 23 8.03 -8.53 15.59
CA LEU A 23 7.57 -9.85 15.15
C LEU A 23 8.11 -10.22 13.77
N ALA A 24 8.34 -9.23 12.91
CA ALA A 24 8.92 -9.41 11.58
C ALA A 24 9.70 -8.15 11.15
N LYS A 25 10.73 -8.33 10.33
CA LYS A 25 11.57 -7.28 9.74
C LYS A 25 11.93 -7.64 8.30
N GLY A 26 12.46 -6.69 7.54
CA GLY A 26 12.84 -6.96 6.15
C GLY A 26 11.66 -6.91 5.18
N LEU A 27 10.57 -6.23 5.56
CA LEU A 27 9.36 -6.16 4.76
C LEU A 27 9.38 -4.93 3.85
N HIS A 28 8.80 -5.05 2.67
CA HIS A 28 8.77 -4.02 1.64
C HIS A 28 7.49 -3.20 1.74
N PHE A 29 7.53 -2.17 2.58
CA PHE A 29 6.38 -1.30 2.89
C PHE A 29 5.16 -2.10 3.41
N PRO A 30 5.27 -2.74 4.60
CA PRO A 30 4.13 -3.38 5.24
C PRO A 30 3.16 -2.29 5.75
N ASN A 31 1.96 -2.21 5.19
CA ASN A 31 1.00 -1.16 5.57
C ASN A 31 -0.20 -1.72 6.35
N GLY A 32 -0.96 -2.62 5.73
CA GLY A 32 -2.07 -3.30 6.39
C GLY A 32 -1.60 -4.41 7.32
N VAL A 33 -2.16 -4.46 8.54
CA VAL A 33 -2.03 -5.60 9.45
C VAL A 33 -3.40 -5.99 10.00
N GLN A 34 -3.70 -7.29 10.05
CA GLN A 34 -4.97 -7.81 10.58
C GLN A 34 -4.77 -9.16 11.26
N LEU A 35 -5.34 -9.33 12.45
CA LEU A 35 -5.35 -10.61 13.15
C LEU A 35 -6.32 -11.59 12.47
N SER A 36 -5.93 -12.86 12.41
CA SER A 36 -6.81 -13.96 11.98
C SER A 36 -8.06 -14.09 12.87
N ASN A 37 -9.03 -14.90 12.44
CA ASN A 37 -10.25 -15.12 13.22
C ASN A 37 -9.98 -15.78 14.58
N ASP A 38 -9.11 -16.78 14.59
CA ASP A 38 -8.67 -17.53 15.78
C ASP A 38 -7.48 -16.88 16.52
N GLY A 39 -6.89 -15.83 15.96
CA GLY A 39 -5.71 -15.17 16.48
C GLY A 39 -4.43 -16.01 16.47
N SER A 40 -4.32 -17.00 15.60
CA SER A 40 -3.10 -17.81 15.41
C SER A 40 -2.06 -17.15 14.51
N PHE A 41 -2.46 -16.26 13.60
CA PHE A 41 -1.56 -15.54 12.70
C PHE A 41 -2.02 -14.09 12.44
N LEU A 42 -1.08 -13.27 11.93
CA LEU A 42 -1.34 -11.94 11.38
C LEU A 42 -1.28 -12.01 9.85
N LEU A 43 -2.19 -11.31 9.18
CA LEU A 43 -2.07 -10.95 7.78
C LEU A 43 -1.37 -9.60 7.66
N VAL A 44 -0.44 -9.50 6.72
CA VAL A 44 0.36 -8.29 6.49
C VAL A 44 0.37 -7.97 4.99
N CYS A 45 -0.14 -6.81 4.61
CA CYS A 45 -0.12 -6.35 3.22
C CYS A 45 1.23 -5.70 2.92
N GLU A 46 1.97 -6.27 1.97
CA GLU A 46 3.27 -5.79 1.53
C GLU A 46 3.12 -5.08 0.17
N ILE A 47 2.95 -3.75 0.22
CA ILE A 47 2.56 -2.90 -0.92
C ILE A 47 3.52 -3.11 -2.11
N MET A 48 4.83 -2.94 -1.89
CA MET A 48 5.82 -2.91 -2.98
C MET A 48 6.05 -4.27 -3.64
N ASN A 49 5.69 -5.36 -2.96
CA ASN A 49 5.76 -6.73 -3.50
C ASN A 49 4.40 -7.25 -3.98
N ARG A 50 3.32 -6.45 -3.91
CA ARG A 50 1.97 -6.79 -4.34
C ARG A 50 1.50 -8.15 -3.82
N ARG A 51 1.68 -8.38 -2.53
CA ARG A 51 1.30 -9.63 -1.86
C ARG A 51 0.82 -9.39 -0.43
N ILE A 52 0.13 -10.38 0.10
CA ILE A 52 -0.29 -10.46 1.49
C ILE A 52 0.46 -11.65 2.11
N LEU A 53 1.04 -11.42 3.27
CA LEU A 53 1.81 -12.40 4.02
C LEU A 53 1.01 -12.89 5.22
N ARG A 54 1.21 -14.16 5.58
CA ARG A 54 0.74 -14.78 6.81
C ARG A 54 1.92 -14.92 7.77
N LEU A 55 1.91 -14.18 8.86
CA LEU A 55 2.90 -14.26 9.95
C LEU A 55 2.31 -15.02 11.13
N PHE A 56 2.78 -16.23 11.38
CA PHE A 56 2.29 -17.05 12.49
C PHE A 56 2.78 -16.52 13.83
N ILE A 57 1.86 -16.28 14.78
CA ILE A 57 2.18 -15.74 16.10
C ILE A 57 1.92 -16.73 17.25
N LYS A 58 1.25 -17.85 16.95
CA LYS A 58 1.02 -18.99 17.87
C LYS A 58 1.32 -20.33 17.17
N GLY A 59 1.33 -21.40 17.96
CA GLY A 59 1.51 -22.77 17.48
C GLY A 59 2.94 -23.11 17.04
N GLU A 60 3.13 -24.31 16.48
CA GLU A 60 4.44 -24.84 16.06
C GLU A 60 5.10 -24.01 14.95
N LYS A 61 4.30 -23.28 14.16
CA LYS A 61 4.79 -22.40 13.10
C LYS A 61 5.12 -20.99 13.59
N LYS A 62 5.02 -20.67 14.89
CA LYS A 62 5.26 -19.33 15.42
C LYS A 62 6.59 -18.73 14.88
N GLY A 63 6.51 -17.51 14.36
CA GLY A 63 7.63 -16.79 13.76
C GLY A 63 7.84 -17.07 12.27
N LYS A 64 7.19 -18.09 11.68
CA LYS A 64 7.25 -18.34 10.23
C LYS A 64 6.37 -17.35 9.48
N ILE A 65 6.81 -17.01 8.26
CA ILE A 65 6.07 -16.19 7.30
C ILE A 65 5.78 -17.04 6.08
N GLU A 66 4.52 -17.07 5.65
CA GLU A 66 4.06 -17.72 4.42
C GLU A 66 3.34 -16.70 3.53
N ILE A 67 3.21 -17.00 2.24
CA ILE A 67 2.40 -16.19 1.33
C ILE A 67 0.92 -16.54 1.57
N PHE A 68 0.09 -15.53 1.78
CA PHE A 68 -1.36 -15.67 1.86
C PHE A 68 -2.02 -15.47 0.48
N ALA A 69 -1.60 -14.43 -0.23
CA ALA A 69 -2.00 -14.15 -1.62
C ALA A 69 -0.89 -13.36 -2.31
N ASP A 70 -0.60 -13.64 -3.57
CA ASP A 70 0.40 -12.95 -4.38
C ASP A 70 -0.14 -12.59 -5.77
N ALA A 71 0.74 -12.07 -6.63
CA ALA A 71 0.42 -11.64 -7.99
C ALA A 71 -0.82 -10.73 -8.08
N LEU A 72 -1.00 -9.87 -7.07
CA LEU A 72 -2.20 -9.06 -6.93
C LEU A 72 -2.30 -8.00 -8.04
N PRO A 73 -3.54 -7.65 -8.47
CA PRO A 73 -3.77 -6.75 -9.61
C PRO A 73 -3.36 -5.29 -9.35
N ALA A 74 -3.08 -4.96 -8.09
CA ALA A 74 -2.75 -3.63 -7.61
C ALA A 74 -1.93 -3.75 -6.31
N GLU A 75 -1.48 -2.62 -5.76
CA GLU A 75 -0.74 -2.62 -4.49
C GLU A 75 -1.73 -2.77 -3.32
N PRO A 76 -1.63 -3.83 -2.48
CA PRO A 76 -2.56 -4.04 -1.37
C PRO A 76 -2.21 -3.11 -0.21
N ASP A 77 -3.18 -2.36 0.28
CA ASP A 77 -3.01 -1.39 1.36
C ASP A 77 -3.49 -1.96 2.70
N ASN A 78 -4.55 -1.42 3.33
CA ASN A 78 -5.10 -2.01 4.55
C ASN A 78 -5.98 -3.24 4.29
N ILE A 79 -5.99 -4.13 5.29
CA ILE A 79 -6.77 -5.36 5.33
C ILE A 79 -7.64 -5.38 6.59
N ARG A 80 -8.93 -5.74 6.45
CA ARG A 80 -9.90 -5.83 7.56
C ARG A 80 -10.74 -7.09 7.42
N LYS A 81 -11.31 -7.57 8.53
CA LYS A 81 -12.22 -8.73 8.50
C LYS A 81 -13.50 -8.38 7.74
N SER A 82 -14.02 -9.34 6.99
CA SER A 82 -15.39 -9.31 6.45
C SER A 82 -16.34 -10.04 7.40
N SER A 83 -17.63 -9.68 7.39
CA SER A 83 -18.66 -10.43 8.10
C SER A 83 -18.83 -11.87 7.60
N GLY A 84 -18.38 -12.18 6.37
CA GLY A 84 -18.36 -13.53 5.82
C GLY A 84 -17.26 -14.45 6.36
N GLY A 85 -16.44 -13.98 7.32
CA GLY A 85 -15.30 -14.70 7.87
C GLY A 85 -14.00 -14.55 7.06
N GLY A 86 -14.08 -13.90 5.89
CA GLY A 86 -12.95 -13.53 5.06
C GLY A 86 -12.31 -12.20 5.45
N TYR A 87 -11.63 -11.57 4.48
CA TYR A 87 -10.94 -10.31 4.64
C TYR A 87 -11.15 -9.38 3.45
N TRP A 88 -11.50 -8.14 3.72
CA TRP A 88 -11.49 -7.06 2.75
C TRP A 88 -10.11 -6.43 2.64
N VAL A 89 -9.69 -6.13 1.41
CA VAL A 89 -8.42 -5.44 1.14
C VAL A 89 -8.66 -4.27 0.19
N GLY A 90 -8.23 -3.09 0.61
CA GLY A 90 -8.18 -1.89 -0.22
C GLY A 90 -6.93 -1.91 -1.09
N PHE A 91 -7.04 -1.44 -2.33
CA PHE A 91 -5.91 -1.40 -3.25
C PHE A 91 -5.64 0.01 -3.76
N THR A 92 -4.35 0.30 -3.90
CA THR A 92 -3.82 1.53 -4.49
C THR A 92 -3.05 1.25 -5.77
N SER A 93 -2.83 2.29 -6.57
CA SER A 93 -1.96 2.22 -7.75
C SER A 93 -2.36 1.09 -8.72
N ALA A 94 -3.65 0.97 -9.05
CA ALA A 94 -4.14 -0.07 -9.94
C ALA A 94 -3.36 -0.13 -11.26
N ARG A 95 -3.04 -1.35 -11.71
CA ARG A 95 -2.31 -1.58 -12.95
C ARG A 95 -3.22 -2.20 -14.00
N ASN A 96 -3.02 -1.81 -15.25
CA ASN A 96 -3.63 -2.47 -16.39
C ASN A 96 -2.53 -3.13 -17.23
N SER A 97 -2.56 -4.46 -17.34
CA SER A 97 -1.58 -5.23 -18.13
C SER A 97 -1.59 -4.84 -19.61
N THR A 98 -2.74 -4.40 -20.12
CA THR A 98 -2.89 -3.95 -21.53
C THR A 98 -2.41 -2.52 -21.76
N ASN A 99 -2.17 -1.74 -20.70
CA ASN A 99 -1.67 -0.37 -20.80
C ASN A 99 -0.62 -0.07 -19.71
N PRO A 100 0.61 -0.60 -19.86
CA PRO A 100 1.66 -0.45 -18.86
C PRO A 100 2.16 0.99 -18.79
N LEU A 101 2.32 1.50 -17.56
CA LEU A 101 2.76 2.87 -17.29
C LEU A 101 4.28 3.01 -17.46
N LEU A 102 4.76 4.25 -17.50
CA LEU A 102 6.18 4.54 -17.60
C LEU A 102 7.01 3.86 -16.48
N PRO A 103 6.59 3.87 -15.19
CA PRO A 103 7.30 3.14 -14.15
C PRO A 103 7.35 1.63 -14.39
N ASP A 104 6.29 1.04 -14.97
CA ASP A 104 6.24 -0.40 -15.26
C ASP A 104 7.26 -0.76 -16.36
N ARG A 105 7.35 0.07 -17.40
CA ARG A 105 8.34 -0.11 -18.47
C ARG A 105 9.77 0.08 -17.97
N LEU A 106 10.02 1.11 -17.15
CA LEU A 106 11.34 1.35 -16.54
C LEU A 106 11.75 0.22 -15.58
N SER A 107 10.80 -0.48 -14.97
CA SER A 107 11.10 -1.60 -14.07
C SER A 107 11.83 -2.76 -14.75
N LEU A 108 11.66 -2.91 -16.07
CA LEU A 108 12.36 -3.91 -16.89
C LEU A 108 13.86 -3.64 -17.04
N TYR A 109 14.31 -2.42 -16.71
CA TYR A 109 15.71 -1.99 -16.83
C TYR A 109 16.22 -1.46 -15.48
N PRO A 110 16.62 -2.34 -14.53
CA PRO A 110 16.93 -1.96 -13.15
C PRO A 110 18.01 -0.87 -13.03
N ASN A 111 19.05 -0.94 -13.88
CA ASN A 111 20.13 0.05 -13.88
C ASN A 111 19.65 1.41 -14.38
N LEU A 112 18.80 1.42 -15.42
CA LEU A 112 18.23 2.65 -15.96
C LEU A 112 17.24 3.29 -14.97
N LYS A 113 16.38 2.48 -14.33
CA LYS A 113 15.51 2.92 -13.25
C LYS A 113 16.31 3.57 -12.11
N ARG A 114 17.39 2.94 -11.66
CA ARG A 114 18.28 3.49 -10.61
C ARG A 114 18.93 4.80 -11.06
N PHE A 115 19.39 4.87 -12.31
CA PHE A 115 19.97 6.09 -12.86
C PHE A 115 18.96 7.24 -12.86
N TYR A 116 17.76 7.03 -13.40
CA TYR A 116 16.69 8.04 -13.36
C TYR A 116 16.32 8.45 -11.95
N GLY A 117 16.22 7.50 -11.01
CA GLY A 117 15.97 7.81 -9.60
C GLY A 117 17.04 8.71 -9.01
N ARG A 118 18.32 8.42 -9.23
CA ARG A 118 19.44 9.25 -8.76
C ARG A 118 19.44 10.65 -9.38
N ILE A 119 19.20 10.74 -10.68
CA ILE A 119 19.10 12.02 -11.40
C ILE A 119 17.93 12.85 -10.86
N HIS A 120 16.75 12.24 -10.71
CA HIS A 120 15.59 12.89 -10.13
C HIS A 120 15.88 13.44 -8.72
N THR A 121 16.46 12.61 -7.84
CA THR A 121 16.83 13.02 -6.48
C THR A 121 17.83 14.17 -6.49
N PHE A 122 18.84 14.12 -7.37
CA PHE A 122 19.82 15.19 -7.50
C PHE A 122 19.17 16.51 -7.91
N PHE A 123 18.40 16.52 -9.00
CA PHE A 123 17.76 17.74 -9.51
C PHE A 123 16.74 18.31 -8.53
N CYS A 124 15.90 17.47 -7.92
CA CYS A 124 14.91 17.95 -6.95
C CYS A 124 15.58 18.49 -5.69
N SER A 125 16.64 17.85 -5.19
CA SER A 125 17.40 18.36 -4.05
C SER A 125 18.08 19.70 -4.38
N LEU A 126 18.56 19.87 -5.62
CA LEU A 126 19.10 21.13 -6.09
C LEU A 126 18.03 22.23 -6.12
N LEU A 127 16.84 21.93 -6.65
CA LEU A 127 15.70 22.87 -6.67
C LEU A 127 15.30 23.30 -5.25
N VAL A 128 15.27 22.37 -4.30
CA VAL A 128 14.99 22.69 -2.89
C VAL A 128 16.02 23.68 -2.34
N LYS A 129 17.32 23.42 -2.52
CA LYS A 129 18.38 24.34 -2.08
C LYS A 129 18.28 25.72 -2.72
N LEU A 130 18.01 25.78 -4.03
CA LEU A 130 17.80 27.06 -4.72
C LEU A 130 16.57 27.81 -4.18
N SER A 131 15.51 27.08 -3.81
CA SER A 131 14.28 27.67 -3.26
C SER A 131 14.40 28.16 -1.82
N GLU A 132 15.46 27.78 -1.11
CA GLU A 132 15.80 28.32 0.20
C GLU A 132 16.54 29.66 0.06
N ILE A 133 17.27 29.87 -1.04
CA ILE A 133 17.99 31.13 -1.35
C ILE A 133 17.05 32.18 -1.94
N ILE A 134 16.17 31.76 -2.85
CA ILE A 134 15.22 32.65 -3.51
C ILE A 134 14.04 32.87 -2.56
N ASP A 135 13.80 34.11 -2.13
CA ASP A 135 12.68 34.47 -1.25
C ASP A 135 11.34 34.47 -2.01
N ASN A 136 10.91 33.27 -2.43
CA ASN A 136 9.67 33.05 -3.14
C ASN A 136 8.96 31.80 -2.60
N CYS A 137 7.88 32.03 -1.83
CA CYS A 137 7.11 30.98 -1.19
C CYS A 137 6.51 29.97 -2.19
N SER A 138 6.04 30.44 -3.36
CA SER A 138 5.47 29.57 -4.40
C SER A 138 6.52 28.64 -4.99
N PHE A 139 7.71 29.17 -5.31
CA PHE A 139 8.82 28.36 -5.83
C PHE A 139 9.25 27.31 -4.80
N ARG A 140 9.37 27.70 -3.53
CA ARG A 140 9.65 26.78 -2.41
C ARG A 140 8.62 25.68 -2.30
N SER A 141 7.33 26.01 -2.37
CA SER A 141 6.25 25.03 -2.35
C SER A 141 6.37 24.02 -3.51
N VAL A 142 6.64 24.50 -4.72
CA VAL A 142 6.80 23.64 -5.91
C VAL A 142 8.03 22.73 -5.77
N ALA A 143 9.17 23.27 -5.34
CA ALA A 143 10.41 22.50 -5.16
C ALA A 143 10.23 21.35 -4.16
N TYR A 144 9.59 21.61 -3.01
CA TYR A 144 9.29 20.56 -2.03
C TYR A 144 8.30 19.51 -2.56
N LYS A 145 7.24 19.92 -3.28
CA LYS A 145 6.28 18.99 -3.89
C LYS A 145 6.95 18.07 -4.93
N LEU A 146 7.84 18.61 -5.75
CA LEU A 146 8.63 17.83 -6.71
C LEU A 146 9.57 16.85 -5.99
N ASN A 147 10.28 17.31 -4.97
CA ASN A 147 11.22 16.49 -4.23
C ASN A 147 10.56 15.33 -3.47
N ARG A 148 9.37 15.55 -2.91
CA ARG A 148 8.59 14.47 -2.28
C ARG A 148 7.99 13.50 -3.29
N GLY A 149 7.88 13.90 -4.57
CA GLY A 149 7.29 13.08 -5.62
C GLY A 149 5.77 13.09 -5.63
N ASP A 150 5.12 14.17 -5.18
CA ASP A 150 3.65 14.29 -5.13
C ASP A 150 3.00 14.02 -6.51
N TYR A 151 3.73 14.29 -7.59
CA TYR A 151 3.29 14.06 -8.97
C TYR A 151 3.27 12.56 -9.37
N ILE A 152 3.99 11.69 -8.66
CA ILE A 152 4.11 10.27 -9.01
C ILE A 152 2.74 9.59 -8.97
N LEU A 153 1.93 9.93 -7.97
CA LEU A 153 0.59 9.38 -7.81
C LEU A 153 -0.32 9.76 -8.98
N SER A 154 -0.17 10.97 -9.52
CA SER A 154 -0.94 11.41 -10.70
C SER A 154 -0.58 10.69 -12.01
N MET A 155 0.50 9.91 -12.04
CA MET A 155 0.86 9.08 -13.19
C MET A 155 0.04 7.77 -13.25
N PHE A 156 -0.62 7.39 -12.15
CA PHE A 156 -1.45 6.19 -12.09
C PHE A 156 -2.90 6.50 -12.50
N PRO A 157 -3.57 5.59 -13.22
CA PRO A 157 -4.97 5.76 -13.55
C PRO A 157 -5.79 5.79 -12.26
N ARG A 158 -6.77 6.69 -12.20
CA ARG A 158 -7.72 6.70 -11.10
C ARG A 158 -8.64 5.51 -11.25
N HIS A 159 -8.38 4.45 -10.49
CA HIS A 159 -9.17 3.23 -10.48
C HIS A 159 -9.21 2.68 -9.05
N GLY A 160 -10.39 2.66 -8.44
CA GLY A 160 -10.60 2.06 -7.12
C GLY A 160 -10.82 0.56 -7.21
N ILE A 161 -10.10 -0.22 -6.41
CA ILE A 161 -10.27 -1.68 -6.34
C ILE A 161 -10.38 -2.11 -4.87
N VAL A 162 -11.36 -2.95 -4.58
CA VAL A 162 -11.49 -3.67 -3.31
C VAL A 162 -11.73 -5.13 -3.61
N ILE A 163 -11.09 -6.01 -2.86
CA ILE A 163 -11.23 -7.47 -3.02
C ILE A 163 -11.57 -8.09 -1.67
N GLU A 164 -12.54 -9.01 -1.67
CA GLU A 164 -12.78 -9.92 -0.56
C GLU A 164 -12.00 -11.21 -0.79
N PHE A 165 -11.21 -11.60 0.21
CA PHE A 165 -10.53 -12.88 0.26
C PHE A 165 -11.20 -13.79 1.28
N SER A 166 -11.28 -15.08 0.99
CA SER A 166 -11.60 -16.10 1.98
C SER A 166 -10.50 -16.22 3.04
N GLU A 167 -10.77 -16.96 4.11
CA GLU A 167 -9.77 -17.27 5.15
C GLU A 167 -8.53 -18.01 4.62
N ASN A 168 -8.63 -18.63 3.45
CA ASN A 168 -7.54 -19.35 2.80
C ASN A 168 -6.84 -18.57 1.69
N GLY A 169 -7.19 -17.30 1.47
CA GLY A 169 -6.54 -16.44 0.47
C GLY A 169 -7.11 -16.55 -0.95
N GLN A 170 -8.21 -17.28 -1.15
CA GLN A 170 -8.94 -17.28 -2.43
C GLN A 170 -9.78 -16.00 -2.56
N ILE A 171 -9.83 -15.41 -3.75
CA ILE A 171 -10.70 -14.27 -4.05
C ILE A 171 -12.16 -14.74 -4.08
N LEU A 172 -13.02 -14.11 -3.27
CA LEU A 172 -14.46 -14.37 -3.24
C LEU A 172 -15.21 -13.44 -4.18
N ARG A 173 -14.89 -12.14 -4.14
CA ARG A 173 -15.46 -11.11 -5.02
C ARG A 173 -14.58 -9.87 -5.06
N SER A 174 -14.77 -9.04 -6.09
CA SER A 174 -14.09 -7.76 -6.23
C SER A 174 -15.04 -6.66 -6.69
N PHE A 175 -14.79 -5.45 -6.20
CA PHE A 175 -15.49 -4.23 -6.60
C PHE A 175 -14.51 -3.26 -7.23
N HIS A 176 -14.94 -2.62 -8.33
CA HIS A 176 -14.09 -1.75 -9.13
C HIS A 176 -14.81 -0.43 -9.43
N SER A 177 -14.09 0.69 -9.38
CA SER A 177 -14.54 2.00 -9.88
C SER A 177 -13.72 2.37 -11.12
N PRO A 178 -14.07 1.83 -12.30
CA PRO A 178 -13.35 2.10 -13.55
C PRO A 178 -13.60 3.53 -14.06
N ASP A 179 -14.63 4.19 -13.57
CA ASP A 179 -14.95 5.60 -13.85
C ASP A 179 -14.05 6.59 -13.07
N GLY A 180 -13.20 6.07 -12.18
CA GLY A 180 -12.26 6.86 -11.39
C GLY A 180 -12.92 7.81 -10.40
N ARG A 181 -14.22 7.64 -10.11
CA ARG A 181 -14.91 8.43 -9.08
C ARG A 181 -14.19 8.25 -7.76
N ILE A 182 -13.93 7.00 -7.38
CA ILE A 182 -13.15 6.62 -6.22
C ILE A 182 -11.90 5.84 -6.66
N SER A 183 -10.73 6.22 -6.14
CA SER A 183 -9.45 5.57 -6.44
C SER A 183 -8.56 5.47 -5.21
N ASP A 184 -7.45 4.72 -5.34
CA ASP A 184 -6.36 4.63 -4.35
C ASP A 184 -6.89 4.38 -2.93
N LEU A 185 -7.52 3.22 -2.79
CA LEU A 185 -8.24 2.84 -1.58
C LEU A 185 -7.24 2.33 -0.54
N SER A 186 -7.02 3.16 0.47
CA SER A 186 -6.10 2.84 1.57
C SER A 186 -6.78 2.17 2.75
N GLU A 187 -8.11 2.20 2.84
CA GLU A 187 -8.85 1.57 3.94
C GLU A 187 -10.19 1.04 3.44
N VAL A 188 -10.60 -0.09 4.01
CA VAL A 188 -11.89 -0.71 3.74
C VAL A 188 -12.46 -1.28 5.01
N GLN A 189 -13.66 -0.85 5.39
CA GLN A 189 -14.32 -1.36 6.60
C GLN A 189 -15.77 -1.73 6.29
N GLU A 190 -16.10 -2.99 6.54
CA GLU A 190 -17.50 -3.44 6.49
C GLU A 190 -18.20 -3.12 7.81
N HIS A 191 -19.39 -2.52 7.71
CA HIS A 191 -20.23 -2.19 8.86
C HIS A 191 -21.70 -2.02 8.43
N GLU A 192 -22.62 -2.71 9.11
CA GLU A 192 -24.09 -2.60 8.91
C GLU A 192 -24.56 -2.75 7.45
N GLY A 193 -23.99 -3.72 6.71
CA GLY A 193 -24.36 -3.97 5.30
C GLY A 193 -23.78 -2.93 4.33
N TYR A 194 -22.85 -2.09 4.78
CA TYR A 194 -22.10 -1.17 3.94
C TYR A 194 -20.61 -1.44 4.03
N LEU A 195 -19.93 -1.15 2.93
CA LEU A 195 -18.49 -1.12 2.82
C LEU A 195 -18.04 0.33 2.75
N TYR A 196 -17.36 0.80 3.79
CA TYR A 196 -16.78 2.14 3.87
C TYR A 196 -15.39 2.14 3.24
N LEU A 197 -15.14 3.08 2.35
CA LEU A 197 -13.97 3.12 1.47
C LEU A 197 -13.18 4.40 1.74
N GLY A 198 -12.03 4.24 2.40
CA GLY A 198 -11.09 5.32 2.68
C GLY A 198 -10.01 5.44 1.61
N SER A 199 -9.60 6.66 1.31
CA SER A 199 -8.54 6.95 0.35
C SER A 199 -7.76 8.18 0.79
N PHE A 200 -6.45 8.16 0.59
CA PHE A 200 -5.58 9.30 0.87
C PHE A 200 -5.58 10.38 -0.23
N VAL A 201 -6.23 10.13 -1.37
CA VAL A 201 -6.34 11.11 -2.48
C VAL A 201 -7.75 11.66 -2.66
N ASN A 202 -8.78 10.93 -2.24
CA ASN A 202 -10.15 11.40 -2.36
C ASN A 202 -10.47 12.40 -1.23
N ARG A 203 -11.27 13.42 -1.53
CA ARG A 203 -11.70 14.45 -0.56
C ARG A 203 -12.98 14.07 0.20
N TYR A 204 -13.37 12.80 0.14
CA TYR A 204 -14.61 12.29 0.68
C TYR A 204 -14.45 10.82 1.05
N LEU A 205 -15.34 10.33 1.93
CA LEU A 205 -15.44 8.91 2.28
C LEU A 205 -16.42 8.22 1.32
N GLY A 206 -15.98 7.12 0.70
CA GLY A 206 -16.86 6.31 -0.14
C GLY A 206 -17.70 5.34 0.70
N ARG A 207 -18.88 4.98 0.21
CA ARG A 207 -19.65 3.86 0.74
C ARG A 207 -20.28 3.05 -0.38
N LEU A 208 -20.30 1.74 -0.23
CA LEU A 208 -20.96 0.79 -1.13
C LEU A 208 -21.92 -0.08 -0.32
N ARG A 209 -23.12 -0.34 -0.82
CA ARG A 209 -24.07 -1.26 -0.17
C ARG A 209 -23.75 -2.70 -0.57
N LEU A 210 -23.72 -3.61 0.39
CA LEU A 210 -23.45 -5.04 0.21
C LEU A 210 -24.73 -5.88 0.07
#